data_AF-U4USL6-F1
#
_entry.id   AF-U4USL6-F1
#
_cell.length_a   1.000
_cell.length_b   1.000
_cell.length_c   1.000
_cell.angle_alpha   90.00
_cell.angle_beta   90.00
_cell.angle_gamma   90.00
#
_symmetry.space_group_name_H-M   'P 1'
#
loop_
_entity.id
_entity.type
_entity.pdbx_description
1 polymer ?
#
loop_
_entity_poly.entity_id
_entity_poly.type
_entity_poly.pdbx_seq_one_letter_code
_entity_poly.pdbx_strand_id
1 'polypeptide(L)' 'MAIDAPWFVRNAQIYSNLEWEPLREFLIRKAAEDFEKAGRHSNEELRNLVNYTPEDLGPRKKRPRHQLAQ' A
#
# COMPACT_ATOMS: atom_id res chain seq x y z
N MET A 1 -12.99 -23.07 -27.55
CA MET A 1 -12.54 -21.73 -28.01
C MET A 1 -13.38 -20.70 -27.28
N ALA A 2 -12.78 -19.82 -26.49
CA ALA A 2 -13.50 -18.74 -25.82
C ALA A 2 -13.71 -17.60 -26.83
N ILE A 3 -14.80 -17.67 -27.59
CA ILE A 3 -15.12 -16.73 -28.70
C ILE A 3 -15.77 -15.44 -28.16
N ASP A 4 -16.33 -15.47 -26.94
CA ASP A 4 -17.05 -14.34 -26.34
C ASP A 4 -16.30 -13.66 -25.17
N ALA A 5 -15.01 -13.93 -25.01
CA ALA A 5 -14.22 -13.31 -23.95
C ALA A 5 -13.92 -11.84 -24.31
N PRO A 6 -14.21 -10.86 -23.44
CA PRO A 6 -13.84 -9.47 -23.67
C PRO A 6 -12.31 -9.37 -23.82
N TRP A 7 -11.85 -8.69 -24.87
CA TRP A 7 -10.40 -8.41 -25.06
C TRP A 7 -9.80 -7.60 -23.90
N PHE A 8 -10.65 -6.92 -23.15
CA PHE A 8 -10.29 -6.14 -21.99
C PHE A 8 -11.35 -6.29 -20.89
N VAL A 9 -10.91 -6.66 -19.69
CA VAL A 9 -11.75 -6.72 -18.49
C VAL A 9 -11.28 -5.63 -17.53
N ARG A 10 -12.20 -4.81 -17.04
CA ARG A 10 -11.84 -3.80 -16.04
C ARG A 10 -11.54 -4.48 -14.72
N ASN A 11 -10.52 -4.02 -14.00
CA ASN A 11 -10.19 -4.54 -12.67
C ASN A 11 -11.41 -4.52 -11.72
N ALA A 12 -12.26 -3.50 -11.80
CA ALA A 12 -13.51 -3.44 -11.02
C ALA A 12 -14.46 -4.62 -11.30
N GLN A 13 -14.54 -5.10 -12.55
CA GLN A 13 -15.36 -6.25 -12.91
C GLN A 13 -14.73 -7.56 -12.42
N ILE A 14 -13.40 -7.67 -12.42
CA ILE A 14 -12.69 -8.83 -11.85
C ILE A 14 -12.95 -8.92 -10.35
N TYR A 15 -12.75 -7.82 -9.62
CA TYR A 15 -12.98 -7.77 -8.18
C TYR A 15 -14.44 -8.06 -7.83
N SER A 16 -15.40 -7.46 -8.54
CA SER A 16 -16.82 -7.72 -8.31
C SER A 16 -17.23 -9.16 -8.62
N ASN A 17 -16.72 -9.75 -9.72
CA ASN A 17 -17.09 -11.11 -10.11
C ASN A 17 -16.46 -12.18 -9.23
N LEU A 18 -15.29 -11.92 -8.67
CA LEU A 18 -14.60 -12.83 -7.75
C LEU A 18 -14.93 -12.56 -6.28
N GLU A 19 -15.82 -11.59 -6.00
CA GLU A 19 -16.10 -11.08 -4.65
C GLU A 19 -14.82 -10.73 -3.87
N TRP A 20 -13.81 -10.27 -4.60
CA TRP A 20 -12.50 -9.94 -4.05
C TRP A 20 -12.43 -8.49 -3.63
N GLU A 21 -11.88 -8.28 -2.44
CA GLU A 21 -11.52 -6.96 -1.96
C GLU A 21 -10.49 -6.33 -2.92
N PRO A 22 -10.68 -5.08 -3.36
CA PRO A 22 -9.67 -4.36 -4.11
C PRO A 22 -8.34 -4.33 -3.33
N LEU A 23 -7.22 -4.59 -4.01
CA LEU A 23 -5.90 -4.66 -3.38
C LEU A 23 -5.59 -3.43 -2.50
N ARG A 24 -6.04 -2.25 -2.92
CA ARG A 24 -5.86 -1.02 -2.16
C ARG A 24 -6.56 -1.06 -0.81
N GLU A 25 -7.80 -1.54 -0.77
CA GLU A 25 -8.58 -1.65 0.48
C GLU A 25 -7.97 -2.70 1.41
N PHE A 26 -7.58 -3.85 0.83
CA PHE A 26 -6.84 -4.88 1.55
C PHE A 26 -5.58 -4.33 2.22
N LEU A 27 -4.74 -3.60 1.47
CA LEU A 27 -3.52 -3.01 1.99
C LEU A 27 -3.78 -1.98 3.10
N ILE A 28 -4.83 -1.16 2.96
CA ILE A 28 -5.20 -0.18 3.99
C ILE A 28 -5.64 -0.89 5.27
N ARG A 29 -6.52 -1.89 5.17
CA ARG A 29 -6.98 -2.68 6.31
C ARG A 29 -5.83 -3.40 6.99
N LYS A 30 -5.00 -4.09 6.22
CA LYS A 30 -3.85 -4.85 6.73
C LYS A 30 -2.86 -3.93 7.43
N ALA A 31 -2.55 -2.77 6.84
CA ALA A 31 -1.69 -1.79 7.47
C ALA A 31 -2.28 -1.29 8.80
N ALA A 32 -3.58 -0.95 8.85
CA ALA A 32 -4.22 -0.48 10.07
C ALA A 32 -4.15 -1.52 11.20
N GLU A 33 -4.43 -2.79 10.91
CA GLU A 33 -4.29 -3.90 11.86
C GLU A 33 -2.86 -4.04 12.40
N ASP A 34 -1.87 -3.97 11.50
CA ASP A 34 -0.47 -4.14 11.86
C ASP A 34 0.03 -2.95 12.71
N PHE A 35 -0.40 -1.72 12.43
CA PHE A 35 -0.11 -0.54 13.25
C PHE A 35 -0.80 -0.59 14.62
N GLU A 36 -2.07 -1.01 14.70
CA GLU A 36 -2.74 -1.23 15.99
C GLU A 36 -1.98 -2.26 16.85
N LYS A 37 -1.57 -3.37 16.24
CA LYS A 37 -0.80 -4.42 16.90
C LYS A 37 0.55 -3.92 17.38
N ALA A 38 1.26 -3.14 16.55
CA ALA A 38 2.54 -2.52 16.92
C ALA A 38 2.37 -1.55 18.10
N GLY A 39 1.28 -0.78 18.16
CA GLY A 39 0.99 0.15 19.25
C GLY A 39 0.76 -0.52 20.61
N ARG A 40 0.32 -1.78 20.63
CA ARG A 40 0.12 -2.58 21.85
C ARG A 40 1.31 -3.49 22.17
N HIS A 41 2.40 -3.41 21.42
CA HIS A 41 3.55 -4.29 21.63
C HIS A 41 4.26 -4.00 22.95
N SER A 42 4.78 -5.03 23.61
CA SER A 42 5.59 -4.87 24.83
C SER A 42 6.90 -4.10 24.62
N ASN A 43 7.41 -4.06 23.39
CA ASN A 43 8.67 -3.41 23.05
C ASN A 43 8.38 -1.94 22.75
N GLU A 44 9.05 -1.04 23.45
CA GLU A 44 8.89 0.41 23.32
C GLU A 44 9.35 0.91 21.94
N GLU A 45 10.43 0.35 21.38
CA GLU A 45 10.90 0.76 20.05
C GLU A 45 9.87 0.46 18.96
N LEU A 46 9.20 -0.68 19.04
CA LEU A 46 8.13 -1.05 18.09
C LEU A 46 6.90 -0.16 18.23
N ARG A 47 6.60 0.32 19.43
CA ARG A 47 5.52 1.31 19.66
C ARG A 47 5.88 2.67 19.08
N ASN A 48 7.14 3.10 19.22
CA ASN A 48 7.62 4.38 18.69
C ASN A 48 7.58 4.42 17.16
N LEU A 49 7.75 3.29 16.48
CA LEU A 49 7.62 3.19 15.01
C LEU A 49 6.20 3.45 14.48
N VAL A 50 5.16 3.36 15.32
CA VAL A 50 3.77 3.67 14.91
C VAL A 50 3.59 5.17 14.64
N ASN A 51 4.32 6.03 15.35
CA ASN A 51 4.35 7.47 15.13
C ASN A 51 5.28 7.83 13.97
N TYR A 52 5.08 7.18 12.83
CA TYR A 52 5.80 7.48 11.60
C TYR A 52 5.18 8.70 10.93
N THR A 53 5.85 9.84 11.06
CA THR A 53 5.55 11.09 10.35
C THR A 53 6.46 11.17 9.11
N PRO A 54 5.92 11.02 7.88
CA PRO A 54 6.72 11.07 6.67
C PRO A 54 7.51 12.38 6.49
N GLU A 55 7.03 13.45 7.13
CA GLU A 55 7.68 14.76 7.15
C GLU A 55 9.03 14.74 7.91
N ASP A 56 9.24 13.81 8.84
CA ASP A 56 10.46 13.70 9.63
C ASP A 56 11.62 13.07 8.87
N LEU A 57 11.36 12.45 7.72
CA LEU A 57 12.41 11.83 6.88
C LEU A 57 13.25 12.84 6.09
N GLY A 58 13.06 14.13 6.34
CA GLY A 58 13.77 15.20 5.65
C GLY A 58 13.36 15.35 4.18
N PRO A 59 14.05 16.22 3.43
CA PRO A 59 13.68 16.50 2.05
C PRO A 59 13.72 15.24 1.19
N ARG A 60 12.63 15.02 0.45
CA ARG A 60 12.44 13.87 -0.45
C ARG A 60 13.64 13.75 -1.41
N LYS A 61 14.48 12.73 -1.20
CA LYS A 61 15.66 12.51 -2.04
C LYS A 61 15.21 12.24 -3.49
N LYS A 62 15.65 13.11 -4.41
CA LYS A 62 15.47 12.88 -5.85
C LYS A 62 16.21 11.60 -6.24
N ARG A 63 15.65 10.84 -7.19
CA ARG A 63 16.35 9.67 -7.75
C ARG A 63 17.67 10.14 -8.38
N PRO A 64 18.75 9.34 -8.34
CA PRO A 64 20.06 9.72 -8.88
C PRO A 64 20.00 10.28 -10.31
N ARG A 65 19.17 9.68 -11.17
CA ARG A 65 18.95 10.14 -12.56
C ARG A 65 18.43 11.58 -12.67
N HIS A 66 17.70 12.08 -11.67
CA HIS A 66 17.15 13.43 -11.63
C HIS A 66 18.02 14.40 -10.81
N GLN A 67 19.12 13.93 -10.23
CA GLN A 67 20.11 14.77 -9.54
C GLN A 67 21.20 15.27 -10.49
N LEU A 68 21.49 14.52 -11.55
CA LEU A 68 22.55 14.83 -12.53
C LEU A 68 22.10 15.77 -13.66
N ALA A 69 20.81 16.07 -13.78
CA ALA A 69 20.29 17.04 -14.73
C ALA A 69 20.15 18.41 -14.03
N GLN A 70 21.26 19.14 -13.94
CA GLN A 70 21.29 20.57 -13.64
C GLN A 70 22.00 21.30 -14.78
#